data_AF-A0A3D8UQD4-F1
#
_entry.id   AF-A0A3D8UQD4-F1
#
_cell.length_a   1.000
_cell.length_b   1.000
_cell.length_c   1.000
_cell.angle_alpha   90.00
_cell.angle_beta   90.00
_cell.angle_gamma   90.00
#
_symmetry.space_group_name_H-M   'P 1'
#
loop_
_entity.id
_entity.type
_entity.pdbx_description
1 polymer ?
#
loop_
_entity_poly.entity_id
_entity_poly.type
_entity_poly.pdbx_seq_one_letter_code
_entity_poly.pdbx_strand_id
1 'polypeptide(L)' 'MKPLNFILKAKIQRGWKIVIISFILAAFIGLPLMFLASLIAAGTLQTTLGLVSIFIVVVGLVSMMGGFFMVLYDLYQS' A
#
# COMPACT_ATOMS: atom_id res chain seq x y z
N MET A 1 -26.97 9.39 -18.19
CA MET A 1 -26.28 8.34 -17.40
C MET A 1 -26.98 8.22 -16.06
N LYS A 2 -27.31 7.01 -15.59
CA LYS A 2 -27.97 6.84 -14.28
C LYS A 2 -26.99 7.25 -13.16
N PRO A 3 -27.40 8.04 -12.16
CA PRO A 3 -26.52 8.54 -11.09
C PRO A 3 -25.84 7.42 -10.29
N LEU A 4 -26.48 6.25 -10.21
CA LEU A 4 -25.92 5.04 -9.60
C LEU A 4 -24.59 4.61 -10.23
N ASN A 5 -24.49 4.62 -11.56
CA ASN A 5 -23.28 4.19 -12.28
C ASN A 5 -22.11 5.17 -12.08
N PHE A 6 -22.40 6.44 -11.79
CA PHE A 6 -21.38 7.44 -11.49
C PHE A 6 -20.80 7.23 -10.08
N ILE A 7 -21.67 6.95 -9.10
CA ILE A 7 -21.27 6.66 -7.72
C ILE A 7 -20.44 5.36 -7.64
N LEU A 8 -20.87 4.30 -8.33
CA LEU A 8 -20.14 3.03 -8.39
C LEU A 8 -18.75 3.18 -9.02
N LYS A 9 -18.64 3.86 -10.17
CA LYS A 9 -17.34 4.13 -10.81
C LYS A 9 -16.41 4.96 -9.94
N ALA A 10 -16.92 5.96 -9.23
CA ALA A 10 -16.12 6.80 -8.35
C ALA A 10 -15.56 6.03 -7.14
N LYS A 11 -16.32 5.09 -6.57
CA LYS A 11 -15.85 4.26 -5.45
C LYS A 11 -14.80 3.22 -5.87
N ILE A 12 -15.02 2.53 -7.00
CA ILE A 12 -14.04 1.59 -7.58
C ILE A 12 -12.70 2.29 -7.84
N GLN A 13 -12.74 3.51 -8.41
CA GLN A 13 -11.52 4.30 -8.62
C GLN A 13 -10.79 4.67 -7.32
N ARG A 14 -11.51 4.86 -6.21
CA ARG A 14 -10.89 5.16 -4.90
C ARG A 14 -10.16 3.93 -4.35
N GLY A 15 -10.75 2.75 -4.42
CA GLY A 15 -10.11 1.51 -3.98
C GLY A 15 -8.81 1.25 -4.75
N TRP A 16 -8.84 1.38 -6.08
CA TRP A 16 -7.64 1.25 -6.92
C TRP A 16 -6.56 2.28 -6.61
N LYS A 17 -6.92 3.53 -6.33
CA LYS A 17 -5.96 4.57 -5.91
C LYS A 17 -5.23 4.16 -4.63
N ILE A 18 -5.95 3.63 -3.64
CA ILE A 18 -5.35 3.15 -2.39
C ILE A 18 -4.36 2.02 -2.68
N VAL A 19 -4.78 1.02 -3.46
CA VAL A 19 -3.90 -0.12 -3.83
C VAL A 19 -2.62 0.36 -4.51
N ILE A 20 -2.74 1.26 -5.50
CA ILE A 20 -1.58 1.75 -6.25
C ILE A 20 -0.64 2.57 -5.37
N ILE A 21 -1.16 3.49 -4.55
CA ILE A 21 -0.33 4.32 -3.67
C ILE A 21 0.40 3.44 -2.65
N SER A 22 -0.30 2.49 -2.05
CA SER A 22 0.27 1.58 -1.06
C SER A 22 1.29 0.63 -1.68
N PHE A 23 1.08 0.18 -2.93
CA PHE A 23 2.07 -0.56 -3.69
C PHE A 23 3.34 0.25 -3.92
N ILE A 24 3.20 1.50 -4.38
CA ILE A 24 4.35 2.37 -4.63
C ILE A 24 5.15 2.59 -3.34
N LEU A 25 4.45 2.84 -2.24
CA LEU A 25 5.07 3.05 -0.94
C LEU A 25 5.85 1.82 -0.46
N ALA A 26 5.27 0.62 -0.56
CA ALA A 26 5.95 -0.60 -0.16
C ALA A 26 7.11 -0.96 -1.11
N ALA A 27 6.87 -0.93 -2.42
CA ALA A 27 7.81 -1.43 -3.42
C ALA A 27 8.97 -0.48 -3.72
N PHE A 28 8.74 0.84 -3.71
CA PHE A 28 9.75 1.84 -4.09
C PHE A 28 10.31 2.63 -2.90
N ILE A 29 9.70 2.55 -1.71
CA ILE A 29 10.23 3.19 -0.51
C ILE A 29 10.64 2.13 0.50
N GLY A 30 9.71 1.28 0.93
CA GLY A 30 9.96 0.24 1.94
C GLY A 30 11.08 -0.73 1.56
N LEU A 31 10.97 -1.38 0.40
CA LEU A 31 11.98 -2.36 -0.06
C LEU A 31 13.37 -1.74 -0.31
N PRO A 32 13.51 -0.59 -1.01
CA PRO A 32 14.82 0.05 -1.15
C PRO A 32 15.41 0.49 0.17
N LEU A 33 14.61 1.01 1.11
CA LEU A 33 15.09 1.39 2.43
C LEU A 33 15.61 0.17 3.22
N MET A 34 14.93 -0.97 3.10
CA MET A 34 15.36 -2.24 3.71
C MET A 34 16.68 -2.72 3.10
N PHE A 35 16.83 -2.63 1.79
CA PHE A 35 18.08 -2.96 1.10
C PHE A 35 19.22 -2.02 1.51
N LEU A 36 18.99 -0.70 1.54
CA LEU A 36 19.98 0.28 1.98
C LEU A 36 20.39 0.07 3.44
N ALA A 37 19.45 -0.26 4.33
CA ALA A 37 19.76 -0.58 5.72
C ALA A 37 20.68 -1.80 5.85
N SER A 38 20.59 -2.78 4.93
CA SER A 38 21.46 -3.96 4.94
C SER A 38 22.94 -3.64 4.66
N LEU A 39 23.24 -2.50 4.04
CA LEU A 39 24.60 -2.05 3.74
C LEU A 39 25.27 -1.33 4.93
N ILE A 40 24.53 -1.03 5.98
CA ILE A 40 25.02 -0.36 7.18
C ILE A 40 25.61 -1.40 8.12
N ALA A 41 26.75 -1.09 8.75
CA ALA A 41 27.38 -1.95 9.74
C ALA A 41 26.42 -2.32 10.89
N ALA A 42 26.54 -3.55 11.39
CA ALA A 42 25.71 -4.06 12.47
C ALA A 42 25.75 -3.16 13.71
N GLY A 43 24.58 -2.68 14.10
CA GLY A 43 24.42 -1.75 15.22
C GLY A 43 23.00 -1.20 15.31
N THR A 44 22.77 -0.35 16.32
CA THR A 44 21.46 0.25 16.62
C THR A 44 20.86 1.01 15.43
N LEU A 45 21.69 1.66 14.62
CA LEU A 45 21.24 2.39 13.43
C LEU A 45 20.70 1.45 12.34
N GLN A 46 21.40 0.34 12.06
CA GLN A 46 20.93 -0.68 11.12
C GLN A 46 19.60 -1.28 11.57
N THR A 47 19.50 -1.64 12.85
CA THR A 47 18.27 -2.24 13.41
C THR A 47 17.09 -1.27 13.33
N THR A 48 17.30 0.01 13.64
CA THR A 48 16.24 1.02 13.58
C THR A 48 15.75 1.24 12.16
N LEU A 49 16.66 1.40 11.19
CA LEU A 49 16.29 1.57 9.78
C LEU A 49 15.65 0.31 9.19
N GLY A 50 16.09 -0.88 9.63
CA GLY A 50 15.45 -2.15 9.32
C GLY A 50 14.01 -2.24 9.85
N LEU A 51 13.77 -1.83 11.09
CA LEU A 51 12.41 -1.83 11.65
C LEU A 51 11.49 -0.80 10.98
N VAL A 52 12.00 0.39 10.68
CA VAL A 52 11.25 1.43 9.96
C VAL A 52 10.88 0.97 8.55
N SER A 53 11.82 0.36 7.82
CA SER A 53 11.54 -0.19 6.49
C SER A 53 10.51 -1.31 6.53
N ILE A 54 10.63 -2.26 7.46
CA ILE A 54 9.63 -3.32 7.66
C ILE A 54 8.25 -2.70 7.97
N PHE A 55 8.19 -1.70 8.85
CA PHE A 55 6.93 -1.02 9.18
C PHE A 55 6.28 -0.42 7.93
N ILE A 56 7.05 0.29 7.09
CA ILE A 56 6.54 0.88 5.84
C ILE A 56 5.99 -0.20 4.90
N VAL A 57 6.71 -1.32 4.74
CA VAL A 57 6.27 -2.44 3.89
C VAL A 57 4.98 -3.05 4.43
N VAL A 58 4.92 -3.35 5.73
CA VAL A 58 3.74 -3.95 6.37
C VAL A 58 2.51 -3.03 6.25
N VAL A 59 2.65 -1.74 6.54
CA VAL A 59 1.56 -0.76 6.40
C VAL A 59 1.11 -0.65 4.94
N GLY A 60 2.04 -0.67 3.99
CA GLY A 60 1.74 -0.70 2.57
C GLY A 60 0.94 -1.95 2.16
N LEU A 61 1.35 -3.14 2.61
CA LEU A 61 0.64 -4.39 2.32
C LEU A 61 -0.77 -4.42 2.93
N VAL A 62 -0.92 -4.02 4.20
CA VAL A 62 -2.24 -3.95 4.87
C VAL A 62 -3.16 -2.97 4.15
N SER A 63 -2.63 -1.82 3.74
CA SER A 63 -3.40 -0.80 3.00
C SER A 63 -3.77 -1.28 1.59
N MET A 64 -2.90 -2.03 0.91
CA MET A 64 -3.23 -2.69 -0.37
C MET A 64 -4.36 -3.69 -0.20
N MET A 65 -4.31 -4.54 0.83
CA MET A 65 -5.38 -5.50 1.12
C MET A 65 -6.71 -4.77 1.38
N GLY A 66 -6.70 -3.73 2.21
CA GLY A 66 -7.90 -2.93 2.49
C GLY A 66 -8.46 -2.22 1.24
N GLY A 67 -7.57 -1.67 0.39
CA GLY A 67 -7.95 -1.09 -0.90
C GLY A 67 -8.56 -2.13 -1.85
N PHE A 68 -8.00 -3.34 -1.89
CA PHE A 68 -8.50 -4.43 -2.71
C PHE A 68 -9.87 -4.94 -2.24
N PHE A 69 -10.08 -5.08 -0.93
CA PHE A 69 -11.41 -5.42 -0.38
C PHE A 69 -12.47 -4.37 -0.73
N MET A 70 -12.13 -3.08 -0.73
CA MET A 70 -13.05 -2.04 -1.19
C MET A 70 -13.42 -2.21 -2.67
N VAL A 71 -12.43 -2.48 -3.53
CA VAL A 71 -12.68 -2.74 -4.95
C VAL A 71 -13.59 -3.96 -5.14
N LEU A 72 -13.33 -5.06 -4.42
CA LEU A 72 -14.15 -6.26 -4.50
C LEU A 72 -15.58 -6.03 -4.02
N TYR A 73 -15.75 -5.32 -2.90
CA TYR A 73 -17.07 -4.99 -2.37
C TYR A 73 -17.89 -4.16 -3.37
N ASP A 74 -17.27 -3.14 -3.97
CA ASP A 74 -17.94 -2.30 -4.97
C ASP A 74 -18.28 -3.07 -6.25
N LEU A 75 -17.44 -4.03 -6.67
CA LEU A 75 -17.72 -4.91 -7.82
C LEU A 75 -18.85 -5.89 -7.53
N TYR A 76 -18.95 -6.43 -6.31
CA TYR A 76 -19.98 -7.39 -5.94
C TYR A 76 -21.36 -6.74 -5.73
N GLN A 77 -21.41 -5.43 -5.42
CA GLN A 77 -22.65 -4.65 -5.37
C GLN A 77 -23.11 -4.08 -6.72
N SER A 78 -22.29 -4.15 -7.78
CA SER A 78 -22.64 -3.66 -9.12
C SER A 78 -23.31 -4.72 -9.99
#